data_AF-X1TCE8-F1
#
_entry.id   AF-X1TCE8-F1
#
_cell.length_a   1.000
_cell.length_b   1.000
_cell.length_c   1.000
_cell.angle_alpha   90.00
_cell.angle_beta   90.00
_cell.angle_gamma   90.00
#
_symmetry.space_group_name_H-M   'P 1'
#
loop_
_entity.id
_entity.type
_entity.pdbx_description
1 polymer ?
#
loop_
_entity_poly.entity_id
_entity_poly.type
_entity_poly.pdbx_seq_one_letter_code
_entity_poly.pdbx_strand_id
1 'polypeptide(L)'
;MKHISAEAIKQGILLTELEKEQAEKQPIWDTLAVEDQIFVNGFGHGNNNVFTGDSETPVFTSAECDILAGRIVYLLSCLTANGLGPAIIDAGGMAYGGYNIAWTWGANNINSDPYTDWYAEAYYRGTNEFPIALIQGETVARARDRCIAEYNRWIEIWETERADDSAAAAIIKFLIHDRDGLTVLGYLEATLRTEPPESVVLSIESEPIPAPVTLDGVPITLPWTGEVPGGVHIIETPWIFQRDTTYYAFRHWENGSTKFRRAMWLDKDTSLKATFEETVAHNITVTSEPSEIEFAFDGERYTTPYSELREDGVYTIKFPLQFLRN
;
A
#
# COMPACT_ATOMS: atom_id res chain seq x y z
N MET A 1 -14.00 4.09 16.46
CA MET A 1 -14.50 4.70 15.20
C MET A 1 -15.37 5.93 15.42
N LYS A 2 -16.33 5.91 16.35
CA LYS A 2 -17.26 7.03 16.66
C LYS A 2 -16.70 8.47 16.56
N HIS A 3 -15.50 8.75 17.10
CA HIS A 3 -14.91 10.11 17.05
C HIS A 3 -14.52 10.56 15.64
N ILE A 4 -14.07 9.63 14.80
CA ILE A 4 -13.77 9.88 13.39
C ILE A 4 -15.08 10.14 12.63
N SER A 5 -16.09 9.30 12.85
CA SER A 5 -17.43 9.45 12.27
C SER A 5 -18.07 10.79 12.64
N ALA A 6 -17.92 11.23 13.90
CA ALA A 6 -18.39 12.53 14.36
C ALA A 6 -17.69 13.70 13.64
N GLU A 7 -16.38 13.61 13.39
CA GLU A 7 -15.67 14.64 12.63
C GLU A 7 -16.10 14.65 11.16
N ALA A 8 -16.29 13.50 10.52
CA ALA A 8 -16.79 13.41 9.14
C ALA A 8 -18.16 14.09 8.99
N ILE A 9 -19.09 13.79 9.90
CA ILE A 9 -20.42 14.41 9.95
C ILE A 9 -20.29 15.93 10.13
N LYS A 10 -19.42 16.39 11.04
CA LYS A 10 -19.18 17.81 11.28
C LYS A 10 -18.63 18.54 10.05
N GLN A 11 -17.78 17.88 9.26
CA GLN A 11 -17.24 18.43 8.01
C GLN A 11 -18.20 18.29 6.81
N GLY A 12 -19.38 17.68 7.01
CA GLY A 12 -20.36 17.47 5.96
C GLY A 12 -19.93 16.43 4.91
N ILE A 13 -19.04 15.51 5.28
CA ILE A 13 -18.58 14.43 4.40
C ILE A 13 -19.62 13.31 4.39
N LEU A 14 -19.91 12.76 3.20
CA LEU A 14 -20.73 11.56 3.06
C LEU A 14 -19.99 10.38 3.72
N LEU A 15 -20.65 9.72 4.67
CA LEU A 15 -20.07 8.66 5.48
C LEU A 15 -20.95 7.41 5.40
N THR A 16 -20.30 6.27 5.14
CA THR A 16 -20.88 4.95 5.31
C THR A 16 -20.12 4.23 6.42
N GLU A 17 -20.80 3.99 7.54
CA GLU A 17 -20.24 3.31 8.70
C GLU A 17 -20.67 1.83 8.69
N LEU A 18 -19.68 0.94 8.62
CA LEU A 18 -19.87 -0.50 8.61
C LEU A 18 -19.31 -1.08 9.92
N GLU A 19 -20.17 -1.65 10.75
CA GLU A 19 -19.81 -2.25 12.04
C GLU A 19 -20.26 -3.71 12.10
N LYS A 20 -19.57 -4.51 12.92
CA LYS A 20 -19.90 -5.92 13.20
C LYS A 20 -20.05 -6.75 11.93
N GLU A 21 -21.21 -7.36 11.71
CA GLU A 21 -21.47 -8.20 10.54
C GLU A 21 -21.46 -7.41 9.21
N GLN A 22 -21.51 -6.07 9.25
CA GLN A 22 -21.29 -5.22 8.09
C GLN A 22 -19.80 -4.93 7.85
N ALA A 23 -18.96 -5.06 8.86
CA ALA A 23 -17.50 -4.93 8.75
C ALA A 23 -16.85 -6.24 8.27
N GLU A 24 -17.46 -6.89 7.28
CA GLU A 24 -17.01 -8.14 6.66
C GLU A 24 -16.70 -7.93 5.18
N LYS A 25 -16.00 -8.89 4.54
CA LYS A 25 -15.52 -8.73 3.16
C LYS A 25 -16.63 -8.31 2.19
N GLN A 26 -17.74 -9.06 2.13
CA GLN A 26 -18.76 -8.83 1.11
C GLN A 26 -19.45 -7.47 1.26
N PRO A 27 -19.99 -7.08 2.45
CA PRO A 27 -20.63 -5.76 2.57
C PRO A 27 -19.66 -4.61 2.29
N ILE A 28 -18.40 -4.70 2.75
CA ILE A 28 -17.38 -3.69 2.45
C ILE A 28 -17.14 -3.57 0.95
N TRP A 29 -16.96 -4.69 0.26
CA TRP A 29 -16.71 -4.71 -1.18
C TRP A 29 -17.90 -4.21 -1.99
N ASP A 30 -19.12 -4.58 -1.60
CA ASP A 30 -20.35 -4.09 -2.22
C ASP A 30 -20.47 -2.57 -2.07
N THR A 31 -20.21 -2.04 -0.86
CA THR A 31 -20.18 -0.59 -0.61
C THR A 31 -19.13 0.11 -1.48
N LEU A 32 -17.90 -0.42 -1.56
CA LEU A 32 -16.83 0.17 -2.37
C LEU A 32 -17.14 0.17 -3.86
N ALA A 33 -17.85 -0.85 -4.35
CA ALA A 33 -18.23 -0.96 -5.75
C ALA A 33 -19.42 -0.07 -6.12
N VAL A 34 -20.36 0.15 -5.21
CA VAL A 34 -21.60 0.89 -5.46
C VAL A 34 -21.45 2.38 -5.16
N GLU A 35 -20.81 2.72 -4.04
CA GLU A 35 -20.73 4.10 -3.54
C GLU A 35 -19.43 4.80 -3.91
N ASP A 36 -18.44 4.06 -4.43
CA ASP A 36 -17.14 4.57 -4.87
C ASP A 36 -16.46 5.48 -3.83
N GLN A 37 -16.41 5.01 -2.58
CA GLN A 37 -15.82 5.75 -1.47
C GLN A 37 -14.34 6.03 -1.73
N ILE A 38 -13.95 7.32 -1.77
CA ILE A 38 -12.58 7.76 -2.04
C ILE A 38 -11.62 7.57 -0.85
N PHE A 39 -12.18 7.28 0.33
CA PHE A 39 -11.43 7.05 1.56
C PHE A 39 -11.93 5.83 2.30
N VAL A 40 -11.00 4.94 2.65
CA VAL A 40 -11.27 3.75 3.45
C VAL A 40 -10.52 3.87 4.77
N ASN A 41 -11.26 3.83 5.87
CA ASN A 41 -10.72 3.83 7.23
C ASN A 41 -11.12 2.52 7.93
N GLY A 42 -10.15 1.64 8.20
CA GLY A 42 -10.37 0.33 8.81
C GLY A 42 -9.73 0.22 10.19
N PHE A 43 -10.45 -0.40 11.13
CA PHE A 43 -9.91 -0.84 12.42
C PHE A 43 -10.16 -2.33 12.58
N GLY A 44 -9.12 -3.11 12.78
CA GLY A 44 -9.23 -4.56 12.86
C GLY A 44 -7.87 -5.24 12.98
N HIS A 45 -7.90 -6.57 13.03
CA HIS A 45 -6.67 -7.36 13.05
C HIS A 45 -6.03 -7.42 11.66
N GLY A 46 -4.80 -7.94 11.63
CA GLY A 46 -4.06 -8.09 10.40
C GLY A 46 -2.66 -8.64 10.62
N ASN A 47 -2.00 -8.86 9.49
CA ASN A 47 -0.62 -9.26 9.40
C ASN A 47 0.01 -8.56 8.19
N ASN A 48 1.23 -8.97 7.81
CA ASN A 48 1.95 -8.38 6.68
C ASN A 48 1.10 -8.24 5.41
N ASN A 49 0.20 -9.18 5.10
CA ASN A 49 -0.47 -9.26 3.80
C ASN A 49 -2.00 -9.26 3.88
N VAL A 50 -2.58 -9.12 5.09
CA VAL A 50 -4.02 -9.28 5.31
C VAL A 50 -4.52 -8.25 6.32
N PHE A 51 -5.66 -7.65 5.99
CA PHE A 51 -6.52 -6.91 6.92
C PHE A 51 -7.81 -7.69 7.12
N THR A 52 -8.28 -7.80 8.37
CA THR A 52 -9.47 -8.56 8.71
C THR A 52 -10.60 -7.68 9.27
N GLY A 53 -11.82 -8.17 9.11
CA GLY A 53 -13.04 -7.58 9.66
C GLY A 53 -13.36 -8.01 11.09
N ASP A 54 -14.63 -7.90 11.47
CA ASP A 54 -15.14 -8.19 12.82
C ASP A 54 -14.90 -9.65 13.25
N SER A 55 -15.18 -10.62 12.38
CA SER A 55 -14.99 -12.05 12.67
C SER A 55 -13.56 -12.57 12.41
N GLU A 56 -12.58 -11.67 12.34
CA GLU A 56 -11.19 -11.98 11.93
C GLU A 56 -11.08 -12.62 10.52
N THR A 57 -12.12 -12.51 9.70
CA THR A 57 -12.06 -12.98 8.31
C THR A 57 -11.32 -11.97 7.43
N PRO A 58 -10.50 -12.42 6.46
CA PRO A 58 -9.82 -11.53 5.53
C PRO A 58 -10.80 -10.66 4.73
N VAL A 59 -10.63 -9.34 4.80
CA VAL A 59 -11.37 -8.34 4.01
C VAL A 59 -10.53 -7.89 2.81
N PHE A 60 -9.27 -7.51 3.08
CA PHE A 60 -8.30 -7.16 2.05
C PHE A 60 -7.08 -8.06 2.16
N THR A 61 -6.61 -8.55 1.03
CA THR A 61 -5.37 -9.31 0.93
C THR A 61 -4.47 -8.69 -0.12
N SER A 62 -3.16 -8.90 -0.01
CA SER A 62 -2.19 -8.40 -1.00
C SER A 62 -2.42 -8.93 -2.41
N ALA A 63 -3.26 -9.97 -2.59
CA ALA A 63 -3.63 -10.53 -3.89
C ALA A 63 -4.85 -9.85 -4.53
N GLU A 64 -5.61 -9.06 -3.77
CA GLU A 64 -6.93 -8.56 -4.15
C GLU A 64 -7.07 -7.06 -3.81
N CYS A 65 -6.07 -6.26 -4.21
CA CYS A 65 -5.99 -4.84 -3.87
C CYS A 65 -6.62 -3.90 -4.91
N ASP A 66 -7.00 -4.38 -6.10
CA ASP A 66 -7.51 -3.54 -7.18
C ASP A 66 -8.79 -2.77 -6.81
N ILE A 67 -9.61 -3.31 -5.89
CA ILE A 67 -10.81 -2.63 -5.37
C ILE A 67 -10.48 -1.33 -4.60
N LEU A 68 -9.21 -1.14 -4.23
CA LEU A 68 -8.70 0.03 -3.51
C LEU A 68 -7.98 1.03 -4.43
N ALA A 69 -7.98 0.79 -5.74
CA ALA A 69 -7.38 1.70 -6.72
C ALA A 69 -8.02 3.10 -6.65
N GLY A 70 -7.18 4.14 -6.74
CA GLY A 70 -7.60 5.54 -6.67
C GLY A 70 -8.02 6.03 -5.27
N ARG A 71 -7.92 5.20 -4.23
CA ARG A 71 -8.39 5.55 -2.88
C ARG A 71 -7.26 5.89 -1.93
N ILE A 72 -7.55 6.75 -0.95
CA ILE A 72 -6.72 6.85 0.26
C ILE A 72 -7.19 5.75 1.21
N VAL A 73 -6.26 4.95 1.73
CA VAL A 73 -6.58 3.84 2.63
C VAL A 73 -5.82 4.01 3.94
N TYR A 74 -6.53 4.05 5.06
CA TYR A 74 -5.93 4.03 6.39
C TYR A 74 -6.40 2.78 7.16
N LEU A 75 -5.46 1.93 7.57
CA LEU A 75 -5.77 0.72 8.35
C LEU A 75 -5.04 0.78 9.69
N LEU A 76 -5.80 0.95 10.77
CA LEU A 76 -5.33 0.66 12.12
C LEU A 76 -5.31 -0.86 12.32
N SER A 77 -4.25 -1.48 11.81
CA SER A 77 -4.09 -2.93 11.80
C SER A 77 -2.62 -3.33 11.75
N CYS A 78 -2.25 -4.33 12.56
CA CYS A 78 -0.87 -4.77 12.77
C CYS A 78 -0.18 -5.16 11.48
N LEU A 79 1.05 -4.66 11.29
CA LEU A 79 2.00 -5.07 10.24
C LEU A 79 1.56 -4.86 8.79
N THR A 80 0.35 -4.36 8.56
CA THR A 80 -0.22 -4.23 7.21
C THR A 80 0.62 -3.34 6.29
N ALA A 81 1.40 -2.39 6.84
CA ALA A 81 2.31 -1.56 6.04
C ALA A 81 3.53 -2.30 5.47
N ASN A 82 3.80 -3.54 5.88
CA ASN A 82 4.93 -4.33 5.38
C ASN A 82 4.66 -4.98 4.01
N GLY A 83 3.42 -5.39 3.75
CA GLY A 83 3.06 -6.13 2.52
C GLY A 83 1.75 -5.68 1.89
N LEU A 84 0.67 -5.55 2.67
CA LEU A 84 -0.64 -5.12 2.18
C LEU A 84 -0.61 -3.66 1.74
N GLY A 85 -0.01 -2.75 2.51
CA GLY A 85 0.15 -1.34 2.14
C GLY A 85 0.88 -1.16 0.80
N PRO A 86 2.07 -1.76 0.62
CA PRO A 86 2.75 -1.79 -0.67
C PRO A 86 1.90 -2.40 -1.80
N ALA A 87 1.18 -3.50 -1.54
CA ALA A 87 0.30 -4.11 -2.54
C ALA A 87 -0.88 -3.20 -2.94
N ILE A 88 -1.44 -2.43 -2.01
CA ILE A 88 -2.47 -1.42 -2.28
C ILE A 88 -1.92 -0.34 -3.20
N ILE A 89 -0.73 0.21 -2.90
CA ILE A 89 -0.10 1.21 -3.76
C ILE A 89 0.21 0.63 -5.14
N ASP A 90 0.78 -0.57 -5.19
CA ASP A 90 1.08 -1.24 -6.45
C ASP A 90 -0.22 -1.46 -7.26
N ALA A 91 -1.34 -1.82 -6.63
CA ALA A 91 -2.65 -1.97 -7.28
C ALA A 91 -3.30 -0.62 -7.71
N GLY A 92 -2.62 0.51 -7.51
CA GLY A 92 -3.10 1.84 -7.91
C GLY A 92 -3.79 2.61 -6.79
N GLY A 93 -3.69 2.19 -5.53
CA GLY A 93 -4.13 3.00 -4.39
C GLY A 93 -3.41 4.34 -4.36
N MET A 94 -4.14 5.42 -4.07
CA MET A 94 -3.60 6.79 -4.10
C MET A 94 -2.58 7.00 -2.99
N ALA A 95 -2.95 6.61 -1.77
CA ALA A 95 -2.09 6.66 -0.60
C ALA A 95 -2.52 5.61 0.41
N TYR A 96 -1.57 5.20 1.24
CA TYR A 96 -1.82 4.23 2.30
C TYR A 96 -1.20 4.73 3.62
N GLY A 97 -1.94 4.61 4.72
CA GLY A 97 -1.43 4.79 6.08
C GLY A 97 -1.74 3.58 6.96
N GLY A 98 -0.77 3.14 7.74
CA GLY A 98 -0.91 2.00 8.65
C GLY A 98 0.35 1.78 9.46
N TYR A 99 0.54 0.57 9.99
CA TYR A 99 1.67 0.26 10.88
C TYR A 99 2.53 -0.87 10.33
N ASN A 100 3.85 -0.68 10.34
CA ASN A 100 4.84 -1.70 9.95
C ASN A 100 5.28 -2.60 11.13
N ILE A 101 4.72 -2.34 12.31
CA ILE A 101 4.85 -3.11 13.54
C ILE A 101 3.47 -3.55 14.03
N ALA A 102 3.44 -4.40 15.06
CA ALA A 102 2.20 -4.65 15.80
C ALA A 102 1.85 -3.39 16.60
N TRP A 103 0.68 -2.81 16.32
CA TRP A 103 0.17 -1.68 17.08
C TRP A 103 -0.29 -2.14 18.46
N THR A 104 0.05 -1.37 19.49
CA THR A 104 -0.22 -1.72 20.89
C THR A 104 -1.06 -0.66 21.58
N TRP A 105 -1.74 -1.03 22.66
CA TRP A 105 -2.42 -0.05 23.49
C TRP A 105 -2.56 -0.56 24.92
N GLY A 106 -2.68 0.39 25.85
CA GLY A 106 -3.10 0.14 27.22
C GLY A 106 -4.53 0.60 27.42
N ALA A 107 -5.28 -0.07 28.29
CA ALA A 107 -6.60 0.38 28.72
C ALA A 107 -6.88 -0.12 30.14
N ASN A 108 -7.56 0.70 30.93
CA ASN A 108 -8.14 0.27 32.21
C ASN A 108 -9.49 -0.42 31.98
N ASN A 109 -10.28 0.03 30.99
CA ASN A 109 -11.53 -0.60 30.61
C ASN A 109 -11.71 -0.64 29.08
N ILE A 110 -11.45 -1.81 28.50
CA ILE A 110 -11.58 -2.07 27.06
C ILE A 110 -13.01 -1.92 26.50
N ASN A 111 -14.03 -1.90 27.38
CA ASN A 111 -15.43 -1.76 26.98
C ASN A 111 -15.92 -0.30 27.08
N SER A 112 -15.08 0.63 27.52
CA SER A 112 -15.42 2.05 27.61
C SER A 112 -14.96 2.83 26.39
N ASP A 113 -15.48 4.06 26.21
CA ASP A 113 -14.96 4.95 25.18
C ASP A 113 -13.48 5.24 25.49
N PRO A 114 -12.53 4.91 24.59
CA PRO A 114 -11.12 5.10 24.85
C PRO A 114 -10.75 6.56 25.09
N TYR A 115 -11.55 7.53 24.64
CA TYR A 115 -11.30 8.96 24.90
C TYR A 115 -11.68 9.39 26.32
N THR A 116 -12.27 8.49 27.12
CA THR A 116 -12.61 8.72 28.53
C THR A 116 -11.75 7.90 29.49
N ASP A 117 -10.90 7.02 28.96
CA ASP A 117 -9.94 6.21 29.71
C ASP A 117 -8.53 6.75 29.46
N TRP A 118 -7.93 7.40 30.48
CA TRP A 118 -6.61 8.00 30.37
C TRP A 118 -5.52 7.04 29.86
N TYR A 119 -5.64 5.74 30.15
CA TYR A 119 -4.67 4.74 29.67
C TYR A 119 -4.81 4.49 28.17
N ALA A 120 -6.03 4.55 27.62
CA ALA A 120 -6.31 4.30 26.21
C ALA A 120 -6.27 5.58 25.37
N GLU A 121 -6.64 6.72 25.96
CA GLU A 121 -6.86 7.99 25.27
C GLU A 121 -5.65 8.41 24.43
N ALA A 122 -4.44 8.27 25.00
CA ALA A 122 -3.20 8.62 24.31
C ALA A 122 -3.00 7.86 22.99
N TYR A 123 -3.24 6.54 23.00
CA TYR A 123 -3.09 5.69 21.82
C TYR A 123 -4.14 6.02 20.77
N TYR A 124 -5.40 6.13 21.20
CA TYR A 124 -6.52 6.33 20.28
C TYR A 124 -6.55 7.75 19.71
N ARG A 125 -6.15 8.78 20.47
CA ARG A 125 -6.01 10.13 19.91
C ARG A 125 -4.85 10.22 18.92
N GLY A 126 -3.69 9.68 19.28
CA GLY A 126 -2.54 9.60 18.37
C GLY A 126 -2.94 8.98 17.04
N THR A 127 -3.50 7.77 17.07
CA THR A 127 -3.84 7.05 15.84
C THR A 127 -5.02 7.65 15.07
N ASN A 128 -6.07 8.14 15.74
CA ASN A 128 -7.24 8.71 15.06
C ASN A 128 -6.96 10.08 14.47
N GLU A 129 -5.88 10.75 14.87
CA GLU A 129 -5.52 12.07 14.34
C GLU A 129 -5.22 12.01 12.84
N PHE A 130 -4.67 10.89 12.34
CA PHE A 130 -4.43 10.71 10.91
C PHE A 130 -5.73 10.79 10.06
N PRO A 131 -6.74 9.92 10.28
CA PRO A 131 -7.99 10.02 9.54
C PRO A 131 -8.75 11.33 9.83
N ILE A 132 -8.66 11.88 11.04
CA ILE A 132 -9.27 13.18 11.38
C ILE A 132 -8.67 14.33 10.55
N ALA A 133 -7.35 14.38 10.40
CA ALA A 133 -6.68 15.41 9.61
C ALA A 133 -7.07 15.35 8.13
N LEU A 134 -7.17 14.14 7.56
CA LEU A 134 -7.66 13.94 6.19
C LEU A 134 -9.10 14.44 6.02
N ILE A 135 -9.99 14.10 6.96
CA ILE A 135 -11.38 14.57 7.00
C ILE A 135 -11.46 16.11 7.06
N GLN A 136 -10.51 16.74 7.74
CA GLN A 136 -10.40 18.20 7.82
C GLN A 136 -9.82 18.84 6.55
N GLY A 137 -9.53 18.04 5.52
CA GLY A 137 -9.05 18.49 4.22
C GLY A 137 -7.54 18.66 4.12
N GLU A 138 -6.78 18.13 5.07
CA GLU A 138 -5.32 18.14 5.00
C GLU A 138 -4.79 17.07 4.04
N THR A 139 -3.53 17.25 3.62
CA THR A 139 -2.82 16.25 2.82
C THR A 139 -2.41 15.05 3.66
N VAL A 140 -2.14 13.92 3.01
CA VAL A 140 -1.61 12.70 3.65
C VAL A 140 -0.31 12.98 4.42
N ALA A 141 0.59 13.82 3.88
CA ALA A 141 1.81 14.25 4.57
C ALA A 141 1.49 14.97 5.88
N ARG A 142 0.52 15.89 5.85
CA ARG A 142 0.14 16.68 7.02
C ARG A 142 -0.64 15.85 8.04
N ALA A 143 -1.47 14.91 7.59
CA ALA A 143 -2.12 13.94 8.44
C ALA A 143 -1.12 13.05 9.20
N ARG A 144 -0.05 12.60 8.54
CA ARG A 144 1.07 11.91 9.20
C ARG A 144 1.72 12.78 10.26
N ASP A 145 2.05 14.03 9.91
CA ASP A 145 2.75 14.93 10.81
C ASP A 145 1.90 15.27 12.05
N ARG A 146 0.57 15.43 11.88
CA ARG A 146 -0.37 15.64 13.00
C ARG A 146 -0.49 14.41 13.89
N CYS A 147 -0.58 13.22 13.31
CA CYS A 147 -0.55 11.96 14.05
C CYS A 147 0.71 11.83 14.93
N ILE A 148 1.89 12.09 14.35
CA ILE A 148 3.16 12.09 15.08
C ILE A 148 3.17 13.17 16.18
N ALA A 149 2.69 14.37 15.87
CA ALA A 149 2.61 15.46 16.84
C ALA A 149 1.68 15.13 18.02
N GLU A 150 0.54 14.47 17.77
CA GLU A 150 -0.39 14.05 18.81
C GLU A 150 0.22 12.95 19.69
N TYR A 151 0.92 11.97 19.12
CA TYR A 151 1.71 11.01 19.92
C TYR A 151 2.76 11.73 20.80
N ASN A 152 3.51 12.67 20.24
CA ASN A 152 4.52 13.43 20.99
C ASN A 152 3.92 14.25 22.12
N ARG A 153 2.77 14.90 21.89
CA ARG A 153 2.01 15.61 22.91
C ARG A 153 1.60 14.67 24.05
N TRP A 154 1.11 13.47 23.75
CA TRP A 154 0.75 12.50 24.77
C TRP A 154 1.95 11.93 25.54
N ILE A 155 3.07 11.71 24.85
CA ILE A 155 4.34 11.34 25.50
C ILE A 155 4.73 12.42 26.52
N GLU A 156 4.69 13.70 26.14
CA GLU A 156 5.00 14.81 27.05
C GLU A 156 4.05 14.84 28.26
N ILE A 157 2.74 14.64 28.06
CA ILE A 157 1.76 14.54 29.16
C ILE A 157 2.13 13.39 30.10
N TRP A 158 2.54 12.23 29.58
CA TRP A 158 2.94 11.09 30.41
C TRP A 158 4.28 11.28 31.13
N GLU A 159 5.20 12.05 30.54
CA GLU A 159 6.48 12.43 31.14
C GLU A 159 6.34 13.50 32.23
N THR A 160 5.28 14.30 32.18
CA THR A 160 5.10 15.48 33.05
C THR A 160 3.89 15.34 33.97
N GLU A 161 2.68 15.53 33.43
CA GLU A 161 1.42 15.55 34.19
C GLU A 161 1.07 14.20 34.83
N ARG A 162 1.58 13.09 34.26
CA ARG A 162 1.33 11.72 34.76
C ARG A 162 2.59 11.00 35.20
N ALA A 163 3.67 11.72 35.47
CA ALA A 163 4.95 11.12 35.87
C ALA A 163 4.86 10.21 37.11
N ASP A 164 3.93 10.49 38.02
CA ASP A 164 3.72 9.72 39.25
C ASP A 164 2.88 8.44 39.05
N ASP A 165 2.29 8.21 37.87
CA ASP A 165 1.56 6.98 37.59
C ASP A 165 2.54 5.82 37.39
N SER A 166 2.30 4.71 38.09
CA SER A 166 3.15 3.51 38.02
C SER A 166 3.28 2.91 36.62
N ALA A 167 2.34 3.18 35.71
CA ALA A 167 2.35 2.71 34.33
C ALA A 167 2.99 3.71 33.34
N ALA A 168 3.33 4.93 33.76
CA ALA A 168 3.77 6.00 32.86
C ALA A 168 4.92 5.58 31.95
N ALA A 169 5.97 4.96 32.51
CA ALA A 169 7.13 4.50 31.74
C ALA A 169 6.76 3.43 30.69
N ALA A 170 5.81 2.53 31.01
CA ALA A 170 5.34 1.53 30.06
C ALA A 170 4.52 2.18 28.93
N ILE A 171 3.67 3.15 29.27
CA ILE A 171 2.83 3.84 28.30
C ILE A 171 3.67 4.68 27.35
N ILE A 172 4.62 5.46 27.86
CA ILE A 172 5.57 6.23 27.03
C ILE A 172 6.29 5.31 26.04
N LYS A 173 6.77 4.15 26.51
CA LYS A 173 7.43 3.16 25.66
C LYS A 173 6.54 2.70 24.51
N PHE A 174 5.28 2.37 24.78
CA PHE A 174 4.36 1.89 23.74
C PHE A 174 3.88 3.01 22.81
N LEU A 175 3.68 4.23 23.32
CA LEU A 175 3.39 5.39 22.46
C LEU A 175 4.54 5.69 21.49
N ILE A 176 5.80 5.62 21.96
CA ILE A 176 6.98 5.75 21.09
C ILE A 176 7.00 4.63 20.04
N HIS A 177 6.76 3.39 20.48
CA HIS A 177 6.68 2.23 19.59
C HIS A 177 5.65 2.47 18.49
N ASP A 178 4.39 2.77 18.82
CA ASP A 178 3.34 2.98 17.83
C ASP A 178 3.60 4.20 16.93
N ARG A 179 4.07 5.33 17.49
CA ARG A 179 4.45 6.52 16.73
C ARG A 179 5.49 6.20 15.66
N ASP A 180 6.54 5.49 16.04
CA ASP A 180 7.66 5.15 15.14
C ASP A 180 7.28 4.02 14.15
N GLY A 181 6.21 3.29 14.45
CA GLY A 181 5.62 2.28 13.58
C GLY A 181 4.73 2.81 12.47
N LEU A 182 4.23 4.04 12.59
CA LEU A 182 3.36 4.65 11.59
C LEU A 182 4.11 4.76 10.25
N THR A 183 3.57 4.11 9.23
CA THR A 183 4.11 4.11 7.87
C THR A 183 3.07 4.66 6.91
N VAL A 184 3.51 5.56 6.04
CA VAL A 184 2.67 6.20 5.03
C VAL A 184 3.34 6.07 3.67
N LEU A 185 2.57 5.61 2.68
CA LEU A 185 3.01 5.26 1.33
C LEU A 185 2.15 5.97 0.27
N GLY A 186 2.65 6.05 -0.96
CA GLY A 186 1.92 6.62 -2.10
C GLY A 186 2.05 8.16 -2.22
N TYR A 187 1.01 8.80 -2.73
CA TYR A 187 0.97 10.23 -3.02
C TYR A 187 0.70 11.05 -1.75
N LEU A 188 1.76 11.63 -1.18
CA LEU A 188 1.67 12.32 0.12
C LEU A 188 0.94 13.66 0.08
N GLU A 189 0.77 14.26 -1.10
CA GLU A 189 -0.02 15.49 -1.26
C GLU A 189 -1.52 15.22 -1.48
N ALA A 190 -1.93 13.94 -1.50
CA ALA A 190 -3.32 13.54 -1.59
C ALA A 190 -4.15 14.13 -0.44
N THR A 191 -5.29 14.71 -0.77
CA THR A 191 -6.39 15.09 0.12
C THR A 191 -7.66 14.33 -0.25
N LEU A 192 -8.67 14.35 0.63
CA LEU A 192 -10.04 13.87 0.31
C LEU A 192 -10.77 14.72 -0.74
N ARG A 193 -10.13 15.74 -1.31
CA ARG A 193 -10.70 16.65 -2.31
C ARG A 193 -9.84 16.72 -3.57
N THR A 194 -8.90 15.79 -3.72
CA THR A 194 -7.98 15.79 -4.85
C THR A 194 -8.72 15.31 -6.08
N GLU A 195 -9.22 16.25 -6.85
CA GLU A 195 -9.65 15.96 -8.21
C GLU A 195 -8.41 15.91 -9.11
N PRO A 196 -8.25 14.87 -9.94
CA PRO A 196 -7.19 14.85 -10.92
C PRO A 196 -7.36 16.00 -11.93
N PRO A 197 -6.26 16.66 -12.36
CA PRO A 197 -6.34 17.60 -13.47
C PRO A 197 -6.85 16.92 -14.76
N GLU A 198 -7.52 17.67 -15.64
CA GLU A 198 -8.04 17.11 -16.90
C GLU A 198 -6.93 16.52 -17.79
N SER A 199 -5.75 17.15 -17.79
CA SER A 199 -4.59 16.71 -18.56
C SER A 199 -3.29 17.21 -17.90
N VAL A 200 -2.25 16.40 -17.99
CA VAL A 200 -0.86 16.69 -17.58
C VAL A 200 0.11 16.12 -18.62
N VAL A 201 1.28 16.72 -18.73
CA VAL A 201 2.36 16.22 -19.58
C VAL A 201 3.19 15.19 -18.80
N LEU A 202 3.22 13.96 -19.29
CA LEU A 202 4.12 12.91 -18.78
C LEU A 202 5.28 12.72 -19.75
N SER A 203 6.51 12.84 -19.25
CA SER A 203 7.73 12.53 -19.98
C SER A 203 8.46 11.37 -19.31
N ILE A 204 8.81 10.35 -20.08
CA ILE A 204 9.48 9.15 -19.59
C ILE A 204 10.74 8.95 -20.43
N GLU A 205 11.88 8.92 -19.76
CA GLU A 205 13.18 8.65 -20.37
C GLU A 205 13.73 7.30 -19.90
N SER A 206 14.68 6.76 -20.65
CA SER A 206 15.47 5.61 -20.21
C SER A 206 16.92 5.72 -20.61
N GLU A 207 17.75 4.93 -19.96
CA GLU A 207 19.11 4.66 -20.42
C GLU A 207 19.33 3.14 -20.37
N PRO A 208 19.61 2.48 -21.51
CA PRO A 208 19.71 3.04 -22.86
C PRO A 208 18.34 3.32 -23.50
N ILE A 209 18.36 3.93 -24.70
CA ILE A 209 17.19 4.13 -25.58
C ILE A 209 17.35 3.38 -26.92
N PRO A 210 16.28 2.93 -27.58
CA PRO A 210 14.92 2.88 -27.06
C PRO A 210 14.72 1.72 -26.08
N ALA A 211 13.87 1.92 -25.07
CA ALA A 211 13.40 0.87 -24.19
C ALA A 211 11.88 0.67 -24.37
N PRO A 212 11.39 -0.57 -24.49
CA PRO A 212 9.95 -0.84 -24.52
C PRO A 212 9.39 -0.75 -23.10
N VAL A 213 8.24 -0.13 -22.93
CA VAL A 213 7.49 -0.07 -21.66
C VAL A 213 5.99 -0.08 -21.94
N THR A 214 5.17 -0.28 -20.91
CA THR A 214 3.72 -0.05 -20.98
C THR A 214 3.33 1.14 -20.10
N LEU A 215 2.36 1.91 -20.58
CA LEU A 215 1.65 2.92 -19.82
C LEU A 215 0.18 2.52 -19.80
N ASP A 216 -0.35 2.20 -18.63
CA ASP A 216 -1.70 1.66 -18.43
C ASP A 216 -1.99 0.43 -19.32
N GLY A 217 -0.99 -0.44 -19.45
CA GLY A 217 -1.04 -1.62 -20.32
C GLY A 217 -0.89 -1.33 -21.82
N VAL A 218 -0.82 -0.06 -22.23
CA VAL A 218 -0.59 0.34 -23.63
C VAL A 218 0.91 0.39 -23.90
N PRO A 219 1.42 -0.37 -24.90
CA PRO A 219 2.84 -0.34 -25.24
C PRO A 219 3.28 1.03 -25.77
N ILE A 220 4.38 1.56 -25.24
CA ILE A 220 5.08 2.75 -25.72
C ILE A 220 6.60 2.49 -25.79
N THR A 221 7.31 3.36 -26.49
CA THR A 221 8.77 3.25 -26.68
C THR A 221 9.45 4.50 -26.13
N LEU A 222 10.44 4.32 -25.25
CA LEU A 222 11.17 5.42 -24.65
C LEU A 222 12.29 5.97 -25.57
N PRO A 223 12.58 7.29 -25.55
CA PRO A 223 11.91 8.31 -24.75
C PRO A 223 10.49 8.59 -25.27
N TRP A 224 9.55 8.83 -24.36
CA TRP A 224 8.16 9.11 -24.68
C TRP A 224 7.68 10.35 -23.93
N THR A 225 6.95 11.22 -24.62
CA THR A 225 6.27 12.38 -24.02
C THR A 225 4.87 12.48 -24.60
N GLY A 226 3.88 12.65 -23.74
CA GLY A 226 2.50 12.82 -24.15
C GLY A 226 1.64 13.49 -23.07
N GLU A 227 0.47 13.95 -23.49
CA GLU A 227 -0.59 14.38 -22.58
C GLU A 227 -1.39 13.17 -22.13
N VAL A 228 -1.63 13.07 -20.82
CA VAL A 228 -2.46 12.04 -20.18
C VAL A 228 -3.40 12.72 -19.20
N PRO A 229 -4.57 12.13 -18.90
CA PRO A 229 -5.39 12.60 -17.78
C PRO A 229 -4.58 12.68 -16.49
N GLY A 230 -4.97 13.53 -15.55
CA GLY A 230 -4.47 13.41 -14.19
C GLY A 230 -4.98 12.14 -13.52
N GLY A 231 -4.35 11.76 -12.42
CA GLY A 231 -4.77 10.63 -11.59
C GLY A 231 -3.79 9.47 -11.59
N VAL A 232 -4.27 8.26 -11.32
CA VAL A 232 -3.42 7.07 -11.19
C VAL A 232 -3.02 6.56 -12.57
N HIS A 233 -1.72 6.44 -12.79
CA HIS A 233 -1.13 5.78 -13.95
C HIS A 233 -0.17 4.67 -13.53
N ILE A 234 -0.16 3.58 -14.27
CA ILE A 234 0.72 2.44 -14.07
C ILE A 234 1.72 2.38 -15.21
N ILE A 235 3.00 2.44 -14.87
CA ILE A 235 4.10 2.31 -15.81
C ILE A 235 4.84 1.01 -15.50
N GLU A 236 5.00 0.16 -16.51
CA GLU A 236 5.71 -1.11 -16.37
C GLU A 236 6.85 -1.19 -17.37
N THR A 237 8.03 -1.47 -16.83
CA THR A 237 9.21 -1.80 -17.62
C THR A 237 9.33 -3.32 -17.71
N PRO A 238 9.83 -3.89 -18.82
CA PRO A 238 10.24 -5.28 -18.83
C PRO A 238 11.41 -5.46 -17.87
N TRP A 239 11.42 -6.58 -17.16
CA TRP A 239 12.57 -6.93 -16.32
C TRP A 239 13.86 -7.01 -17.15
N ILE A 240 13.78 -7.64 -18.33
CA ILE A 240 14.85 -7.69 -19.33
C ILE A 240 14.25 -7.43 -20.71
N PHE A 241 14.94 -6.67 -21.53
CA PHE A 241 14.66 -6.59 -22.97
C PHE A 241 15.92 -6.78 -23.80
N GLN A 242 15.75 -7.12 -25.07
CA GLN A 242 16.84 -7.25 -26.03
C GLN A 242 16.80 -6.07 -26.99
N ARG A 243 17.97 -5.48 -27.25
CA ARG A 243 18.19 -4.54 -28.34
C ARG A 243 19.39 -5.01 -29.16
N ASP A 244 19.15 -5.26 -30.45
CA ASP A 244 20.10 -5.90 -31.34
C ASP A 244 20.58 -7.25 -30.77
N THR A 245 21.84 -7.34 -30.37
CA THR A 245 22.46 -8.54 -29.77
C THR A 245 22.69 -8.43 -28.28
N THR A 246 22.30 -7.31 -27.66
CA THR A 246 22.60 -7.00 -26.26
C THR A 246 21.33 -7.03 -25.42
N TYR A 247 21.38 -7.70 -24.27
CA TYR A 247 20.30 -7.69 -23.29
C TYR A 247 20.50 -6.57 -22.28
N TYR A 248 19.41 -5.96 -21.85
CA TYR A 248 19.39 -4.92 -20.83
C TYR A 248 18.38 -5.30 -19.76
N ALA A 249 18.83 -5.29 -18.50
CA ALA A 249 17.98 -5.55 -17.35
C ALA A 249 17.64 -4.25 -16.62
N PHE A 250 16.40 -4.15 -16.17
CA PHE A 250 15.96 -3.04 -15.33
C PHE A 250 16.75 -3.03 -14.01
N ARG A 251 17.12 -1.84 -13.55
CA ARG A 251 17.84 -1.65 -12.29
C ARG A 251 17.03 -0.82 -11.33
N HIS A 252 16.69 0.40 -11.71
CA HIS A 252 15.89 1.28 -10.88
C HIS A 252 15.26 2.45 -11.65
N TRP A 253 14.25 3.05 -11.05
CA TRP A 253 13.71 4.37 -11.41
C TRP A 253 14.57 5.50 -10.86
N GLU A 254 14.29 6.75 -11.24
CA GLU A 254 15.02 7.94 -10.79
C GLU A 254 14.95 8.18 -9.28
N ASN A 255 13.91 7.64 -8.62
CA ASN A 255 13.74 7.67 -7.17
C ASN A 255 14.44 6.53 -6.43
N GLY A 256 15.19 5.67 -7.14
CA GLY A 256 15.89 4.50 -6.59
C GLY A 256 15.03 3.25 -6.42
N SER A 257 13.74 3.26 -6.80
CA SER A 257 12.89 2.08 -6.74
C SER A 257 13.35 1.00 -7.71
N THR A 258 13.53 -0.23 -7.23
CA THR A 258 13.90 -1.41 -8.03
C THR A 258 12.70 -2.21 -8.52
N LYS A 259 11.47 -1.75 -8.24
CA LYS A 259 10.26 -2.36 -8.80
C LYS A 259 10.11 -1.97 -10.27
N PHE A 260 10.10 -2.95 -11.16
CA PHE A 260 9.93 -2.73 -12.61
C PHE A 260 8.55 -2.14 -12.97
N ARG A 261 7.56 -2.35 -12.10
CA ARG A 261 6.21 -1.79 -12.14
C ARG A 261 6.07 -0.66 -11.14
N ARG A 262 5.47 0.45 -11.57
CA ARG A 262 5.28 1.66 -10.75
C ARG A 262 3.90 2.26 -10.98
N ALA A 263 3.08 2.29 -9.94
CA ALA A 263 1.88 3.12 -9.89
C ALA A 263 2.24 4.53 -9.38
N MET A 264 1.64 5.57 -9.95
CA MET A 264 1.81 6.95 -9.49
C MET A 264 0.56 7.78 -9.73
N TRP A 265 0.36 8.76 -8.86
CA TRP A 265 -0.62 9.82 -9.05
C TRP A 265 0.02 10.99 -9.81
N LEU A 266 -0.57 11.40 -10.93
CA LEU A 266 -0.16 12.56 -11.71
C LEU A 266 -1.11 13.73 -11.43
N ASP A 267 -0.61 14.75 -10.76
CA ASP A 267 -1.29 16.01 -10.42
C ASP A 267 -0.73 17.22 -11.18
N LYS A 268 0.38 17.04 -11.88
CA LYS A 268 1.11 18.04 -12.64
C LYS A 268 2.03 17.37 -13.66
N ASP A 269 2.59 18.19 -14.53
CA ASP A 269 3.61 17.74 -15.48
C ASP A 269 4.76 17.03 -14.75
N THR A 270 5.08 15.83 -15.21
CA THR A 270 5.96 14.90 -14.52
C THR A 270 6.99 14.33 -15.48
N SER A 271 8.23 14.19 -15.01
CA SER A 271 9.33 13.59 -15.75
C SER A 271 9.93 12.44 -14.96
N LEU A 272 10.15 11.31 -15.62
CA LEU A 272 10.66 10.06 -15.02
C LEU A 272 11.86 9.54 -15.81
N LYS A 273 12.75 8.79 -15.14
CA LYS A 273 13.87 8.10 -15.79
C LYS A 273 14.01 6.67 -15.29
N ALA A 274 13.90 5.71 -16.20
CA ALA A 274 14.24 4.31 -15.95
C ALA A 274 15.71 4.03 -16.29
N THR A 275 16.41 3.29 -15.42
CA THR A 275 17.81 2.88 -15.64
C THR A 275 17.85 1.39 -15.90
N PHE A 276 18.48 1.01 -17.00
CA PHE A 276 18.78 -0.37 -17.36
C PHE A 276 20.28 -0.53 -17.56
N GLU A 277 20.79 -1.72 -17.30
CA GLU A 277 22.19 -2.06 -17.51
C GLU A 277 22.32 -3.25 -18.44
N GLU A 278 23.40 -3.26 -19.23
CA GLU A 278 23.75 -4.42 -20.04
C GLU A 278 23.89 -5.67 -19.16
N THR A 279 23.30 -6.77 -19.63
CA THR A 279 23.34 -8.06 -18.94
C THR A 279 23.52 -9.20 -19.93
N VAL A 280 23.82 -10.38 -19.42
CA VAL A 280 23.69 -11.64 -20.16
C VAL A 280 22.36 -12.25 -19.75
N ALA A 281 21.53 -12.62 -20.71
CA ALA A 281 20.25 -13.25 -20.43
C ALA A 281 20.04 -14.51 -21.27
N HIS A 282 19.29 -15.45 -20.70
CA HIS A 282 18.97 -16.73 -21.29
C HIS A 282 17.46 -16.97 -21.20
N ASN A 283 16.89 -17.51 -22.28
CA ASN A 283 15.51 -17.97 -22.24
C ASN A 283 15.47 -19.33 -21.53
N ILE A 284 14.82 -19.39 -20.38
CA ILE A 284 14.60 -20.62 -19.63
C ILE A 284 13.26 -21.18 -20.03
N THR A 285 13.26 -22.36 -20.65
CA THR A 285 12.06 -23.08 -21.04
C THR A 285 11.92 -24.34 -20.20
N VAL A 286 10.78 -24.48 -19.52
CA VAL A 286 10.44 -25.63 -18.68
C VAL A 286 9.24 -26.35 -19.30
N THR A 287 9.44 -27.62 -19.66
CA THR A 287 8.43 -28.48 -20.26
C THR A 287 8.29 -29.77 -19.46
N SER A 288 7.16 -30.46 -19.59
CA SER A 288 6.96 -31.81 -19.03
C SER A 288 6.11 -32.67 -19.96
N GLU A 289 6.21 -33.98 -19.76
CA GLU A 289 5.29 -34.96 -20.33
C GLU A 289 4.72 -35.83 -19.17
N PRO A 290 3.42 -35.76 -18.86
CA PRO A 290 2.39 -34.93 -19.52
C PRO A 290 2.60 -33.42 -19.31
N SER A 291 1.97 -32.59 -20.14
CA SER A 291 1.92 -31.13 -19.97
C SER A 291 1.00 -30.73 -18.81
N GLU A 292 0.93 -29.42 -18.53
CA GLU A 292 0.06 -28.83 -17.50
C GLU A 292 0.43 -29.26 -16.07
N ILE A 293 1.72 -29.48 -15.83
CA ILE A 293 2.23 -29.83 -14.50
C ILE A 293 2.65 -28.56 -13.78
N GLU A 294 2.08 -28.34 -12.59
CA GLU A 294 2.50 -27.28 -11.68
C GLU A 294 3.94 -27.54 -11.22
N PHE A 295 4.78 -26.51 -11.22
CA PHE A 295 6.13 -26.52 -10.68
C PHE A 295 6.42 -25.19 -10.00
N ALA A 296 7.46 -25.16 -9.17
CA ALA A 296 7.98 -23.93 -8.59
C ALA A 296 9.25 -23.47 -9.33
N PHE A 297 9.31 -22.21 -9.71
CA PHE A 297 10.50 -21.50 -10.18
C PHE A 297 10.84 -20.44 -9.13
N ASP A 298 11.98 -20.58 -8.45
CA ASP A 298 12.43 -19.70 -7.36
C ASP A 298 11.38 -19.48 -6.26
N GLY A 299 10.55 -20.49 -6.04
CA GLY A 299 9.48 -20.48 -5.03
C GLY A 299 8.13 -20.00 -5.53
N GLU A 300 8.05 -19.36 -6.70
CA GLU A 300 6.80 -18.99 -7.36
C GLU A 300 6.25 -20.14 -8.20
N ARG A 301 4.91 -20.24 -8.29
CA ARG A 301 4.23 -21.36 -8.94
C ARG A 301 3.89 -21.06 -10.38
N TYR A 302 4.19 -22.01 -11.25
CA TYR A 302 3.96 -21.96 -12.68
C TYR A 302 3.46 -23.32 -13.18
N THR A 303 2.98 -23.37 -14.42
CA THR A 303 2.49 -24.59 -15.06
C THR A 303 3.21 -24.80 -16.39
N THR A 304 3.63 -26.04 -16.69
CA THR A 304 4.28 -26.36 -17.97
C THR A 304 3.28 -26.38 -19.14
N PRO A 305 3.67 -25.97 -20.36
CA PRO A 305 4.97 -25.39 -20.72
C PRO A 305 5.08 -23.94 -20.25
N TYR A 306 6.28 -23.57 -19.82
CA TYR A 306 6.60 -22.22 -19.37
C TYR A 306 7.91 -21.76 -20.01
N SER A 307 8.00 -20.48 -20.38
CA SER A 307 9.22 -19.89 -20.92
C SER A 307 9.35 -18.44 -20.45
N GLU A 308 10.54 -18.06 -19.96
CA GLU A 308 10.83 -16.68 -19.59
C GLU A 308 12.31 -16.34 -19.79
N LEU A 309 12.60 -15.07 -20.09
CA LEU A 309 13.94 -14.54 -20.19
C LEU A 309 14.47 -14.18 -18.78
N ARG A 310 15.66 -14.66 -18.44
CA ARG A 310 16.29 -14.51 -17.12
C ARG A 310 17.73 -14.07 -17.27
N GLU A 311 18.25 -13.29 -16.32
CA GLU A 311 19.68 -12.92 -16.31
C GLU A 311 20.54 -14.18 -16.11
N ASP A 312 21.83 -14.11 -16.42
CA ASP A 312 22.75 -15.19 -16.04
C ASP A 312 22.77 -15.36 -14.51
N GLY A 313 22.67 -16.61 -14.05
CA GLY A 313 22.48 -16.87 -12.63
C GLY A 313 22.12 -18.32 -12.29
N VAL A 314 21.91 -18.55 -10.99
CA VAL A 314 21.49 -19.85 -10.46
C VAL A 314 20.02 -19.77 -10.09
N TYR A 315 19.22 -20.63 -10.72
CA TYR A 315 17.78 -20.69 -10.55
C TYR A 315 17.37 -22.04 -9.96
N THR A 316 16.32 -22.05 -9.13
CA THR A 316 15.78 -23.27 -8.53
C THR A 316 14.46 -23.66 -9.19
N ILE A 317 14.44 -24.82 -9.84
CA ILE A 317 13.21 -25.41 -10.40
C ILE A 317 12.85 -26.64 -9.57
N LYS A 318 11.61 -26.69 -9.07
CA LYS A 318 11.11 -27.78 -8.23
C LYS A 318 9.76 -28.28 -8.72
N PHE A 319 9.72 -29.53 -9.17
CA PHE A 319 8.48 -30.23 -9.43
C PHE A 319 7.92 -30.87 -8.13
N PRO A 320 6.59 -31.01 -8.01
CA PRO A 320 5.99 -31.79 -6.95
C PRO A 320 6.37 -33.27 -7.08
N LEU A 321 6.59 -33.95 -5.95
CA LEU A 321 6.96 -35.38 -5.91
C LEU A 321 5.84 -36.29 -6.45
N GLN A 322 4.59 -35.83 -6.35
CA GLN A 322 3.40 -36.50 -6.85
C GLN A 322 2.42 -35.43 -7.31
N PHE A 323 1.75 -35.69 -8.43
CA PHE A 323 0.62 -34.89 -8.90
C PHE A 323 -0.56 -35.84 -9.11
N LEU A 324 -1.71 -35.50 -8.53
CA LEU A 324 -2.95 -36.24 -8.75
C LEU A 324 -3.59 -35.68 -10.01
N ARG A 325 -3.89 -36.55 -10.99
CA ARG A 325 -4.87 -36.20 -12.03
C ARG A 325 -6.25 -36.28 -11.40
N ASN A 326 -7.01 -35.18 -11.45
CA ASN A 326 -8.45 -35.23 -11.25
C ASN A 326 -9.13 -35.89 -12.45
#